data_AF-A0A2V5ZLH0-F1
#
_entry.id   AF-A0A2V5ZLH0-F1
#
_cell.length_a   1.000
_cell.length_b   1.000
_cell.length_c   1.000
_cell.angle_alpha   90.00
_cell.angle_beta   90.00
_cell.angle_gamma   90.00
#
_symmetry.space_group_name_H-M   'P 1'
#
loop_
_entity.id
_entity.type
_entity.pdbx_description
1 polymer ?
#
loop_
_entity_poly.entity_id
_entity_poly.type
_entity_poly.pdbx_seq_one_letter_code
_entity_poly.pdbx_strand_id
1 'polypeptide(L)'
;ATFGEILNNQEGQVAFVELHPCPDVLPGQVVRFDFGCDVDLALPESQRAVLEARELAAWLHDIGHQKLRAESWRQVAILCPRKAWLRTLRGALTNVDLPVEVHSESDREGENPAYAWLTALLTIMVDPNASYEVVGVLREIFGLSDDDLHRFSQAYPTRFQIREHTSGNSVVAKTLNNLLRIRQAIVQQPLFSAVHEIVRCTQLRERLRSLPEEEFADLASELDEVLSITASAEARGLSLSDLGQILRTQFHATRETHPSQRDAIQLITAHKAKGSEWQAVIVPFLTREIHDTHPAYPYAIRNVNGPGAKIILDPTDFDECKEELKQIDRQEMERLLYVALTRAKHTLVLAFDRQFFLNSRGQFHRNSQISLLRAGEFAQEQEIQPEAAAEAWIEIGPELRPPRIGNPATRYGIWWHEFAQKIPWHSHRDVWQAAFEANLSDSPEPARSIREWKLLIKYASEHPDFFAGNIFAEMPFFWRMDEQKCLEGLIDVALFQPDEKKWFILDWKTNRVERDELESLRVEYRPQIAAYWKAVTEMTKRPVSAGIYSTATGELIVYSEDELAQEWARIRTLPLDDLGSEIVDSR
;
A
#
# COMPACT_ATOMS: atom_id res chain seq x y z
N ALA A 1 18.55 -19.32 21.81
CA ALA A 1 17.63 -18.19 22.01
C ALA A 1 18.22 -16.99 21.28
N THR A 2 17.60 -16.48 20.21
CA THR A 2 18.29 -15.57 19.28
C THR A 2 17.55 -14.24 19.09
N PHE A 3 16.24 -14.26 18.87
CA PHE A 3 15.49 -13.00 18.65
C PHE A 3 15.19 -12.20 19.90
N GLY A 4 15.08 -12.81 21.08
CA GLY A 4 14.96 -12.07 22.35
C GLY A 4 16.20 -11.23 22.69
N GLU A 5 17.36 -11.54 22.11
CA GLU A 5 18.57 -10.72 22.23
C GLU A 5 18.66 -9.62 21.16
N ILE A 6 18.07 -9.85 19.98
CA ILE A 6 18.04 -8.91 18.85
C ILE A 6 16.94 -7.86 19.04
N LEU A 7 15.74 -8.29 19.43
CA LEU A 7 14.56 -7.48 19.75
C LEU A 7 14.43 -7.42 21.28
N ASN A 8 15.27 -6.62 21.92
CA ASN A 8 15.44 -6.59 23.37
C ASN A 8 14.76 -5.37 24.03
N ASN A 9 13.89 -4.68 23.28
CA ASN A 9 13.12 -3.51 23.70
C ASN A 9 13.98 -2.31 24.11
N GLN A 10 15.27 -2.29 23.74
CA GLN A 10 16.16 -1.15 23.92
C GLN A 10 16.06 -0.20 22.72
N GLU A 11 16.50 1.05 22.91
CA GLU A 11 16.57 2.07 21.84
C GLU A 11 15.23 2.32 21.09
N GLY A 12 14.08 2.07 21.73
CA GLY A 12 12.77 2.28 21.09
C GLY A 12 12.31 1.16 20.15
N GLN A 13 12.95 -0.02 20.20
CA GLN A 13 12.47 -1.23 19.55
C GLN A 13 11.07 -1.63 20.06
N VAL A 14 10.28 -2.27 19.19
CA VAL A 14 8.97 -2.85 19.56
C VAL A 14 9.18 -4.06 20.46
N ALA A 15 8.27 -4.25 21.43
CA ALA A 15 8.30 -5.37 22.35
C ALA A 15 8.39 -6.73 21.61
N PHE A 16 9.43 -7.52 21.86
CA PHE A 16 9.47 -8.90 21.39
C PHE A 16 8.44 -9.75 22.13
N VAL A 17 7.60 -10.44 21.37
CA VAL A 17 6.63 -11.42 21.88
C VAL A 17 7.13 -12.80 21.47
N GLU A 18 7.44 -13.64 22.45
CA GLU A 18 7.90 -14.99 22.19
C GLU A 18 6.75 -15.85 21.63
N LEU A 19 7.02 -16.55 20.53
CA LEU A 19 6.05 -17.44 19.89
C LEU A 19 6.28 -18.86 20.37
N HIS A 20 5.20 -19.51 20.84
CA HIS A 20 5.22 -20.92 21.21
C HIS A 20 4.74 -21.80 20.06
N PRO A 21 5.39 -22.95 19.79
CA PRO A 21 4.92 -23.88 18.76
C PRO A 21 3.57 -24.49 19.15
N CYS A 22 2.66 -24.65 18.19
CA CYS A 22 1.40 -25.35 18.43
C CYS A 22 1.65 -26.84 18.74
N PRO A 23 0.80 -27.49 19.58
CA PRO A 23 1.05 -28.84 20.11
C PRO A 23 1.23 -29.95 19.06
N ASP A 24 0.62 -29.78 17.87
CA ASP A 24 0.55 -30.80 16.82
C ASP A 24 1.49 -30.55 15.62
N VAL A 25 2.43 -29.60 15.74
CA VAL A 25 3.33 -29.22 14.63
C VAL A 25 4.58 -30.11 14.63
N LEU A 26 4.93 -30.65 13.46
CA LEU A 26 6.18 -31.40 13.26
C LEU A 26 7.39 -30.55 13.72
N PRO A 27 8.44 -31.15 14.31
CA PRO A 27 9.64 -30.40 14.68
C PRO A 27 10.23 -29.72 13.45
N GLY A 28 10.26 -28.39 13.50
CA GLY A 28 10.82 -27.55 12.45
C GLY A 28 12.30 -27.87 12.21
N GLN A 29 12.76 -27.65 10.98
CA GLN A 29 14.13 -27.84 10.56
C GLN A 29 14.72 -26.50 10.12
N VAL A 30 15.92 -26.19 10.59
CA VAL A 30 16.74 -25.10 10.05
C VAL A 30 17.87 -25.71 9.24
N VAL A 31 17.98 -25.33 7.98
CA VAL A 31 19.03 -25.76 7.07
C VAL A 31 19.96 -24.59 6.82
N ARG A 32 21.23 -24.78 7.15
CA ARG A 32 22.30 -23.91 6.69
C ARG A 32 22.77 -24.41 5.31
N PHE A 33 22.66 -23.56 4.29
CA PHE A 33 23.20 -23.82 2.97
C PHE A 33 24.44 -22.96 2.77
N ASP A 34 25.60 -23.59 2.69
CA ASP A 34 26.86 -22.93 2.34
C ASP A 34 27.14 -23.16 0.85
N PHE A 35 27.55 -22.08 0.18
CA PHE A 35 27.94 -22.12 -1.21
C PHE A 35 29.36 -22.66 -1.36
N GLY A 36 29.62 -23.37 -2.46
CA GLY A 36 30.89 -24.07 -2.74
C GLY A 36 31.75 -23.42 -3.83
N CYS A 37 31.29 -22.39 -4.53
CA CYS A 37 32.08 -21.74 -5.58
C CYS A 37 33.05 -20.67 -5.07
N ASP A 38 34.31 -20.72 -5.51
CA ASP A 38 35.23 -19.59 -5.32
C ASP A 38 34.82 -18.40 -6.20
N VAL A 39 34.72 -17.22 -5.60
CA VAL A 39 34.21 -16.01 -6.25
C VAL A 39 35.33 -14.97 -6.39
N ASP A 40 35.51 -14.44 -7.60
CA ASP A 40 36.37 -13.29 -7.81
C ASP A 40 35.71 -12.02 -7.24
N LEU A 41 36.26 -11.52 -6.13
CA LEU A 41 35.80 -10.31 -5.46
C LEU A 41 36.02 -9.03 -6.29
N ALA A 42 36.80 -9.08 -7.39
CA ALA A 42 36.93 -7.98 -8.32
C ALA A 42 35.67 -7.77 -9.18
N LEU A 43 34.77 -8.76 -9.24
CA LEU A 43 33.53 -8.65 -9.99
C LEU A 43 32.55 -7.65 -9.36
N PRO A 44 31.75 -6.93 -10.18
CA PRO A 44 30.66 -6.11 -9.69
C PRO A 44 29.71 -6.91 -8.77
N GLU A 45 29.20 -6.26 -7.72
CA GLU A 45 28.27 -6.88 -6.77
C GLU A 45 27.05 -7.54 -7.47
N SER A 46 26.52 -6.90 -8.51
CA SER A 46 25.42 -7.44 -9.30
C SER A 46 25.76 -8.77 -9.98
N GLN A 47 27.00 -8.95 -10.44
CA GLN A 47 27.45 -10.20 -11.05
C GLN A 47 27.69 -11.28 -9.99
N ARG A 48 28.22 -10.91 -8.82
CA ARG A 48 28.39 -11.81 -7.67
C ARG A 48 27.03 -12.33 -7.17
N ALA A 49 26.01 -11.47 -7.11
CA ALA A 49 24.65 -11.87 -6.79
C ALA A 49 24.02 -12.84 -7.81
N VAL A 50 24.38 -12.72 -9.10
CA VAL A 50 23.95 -13.69 -10.14
C VAL A 50 24.60 -15.06 -9.90
N LEU A 51 25.86 -15.10 -9.47
CA LEU A 51 26.54 -16.37 -9.15
C LEU A 51 25.90 -17.08 -7.97
N GLU A 52 25.62 -16.35 -6.88
CA GLU A 52 24.89 -16.89 -5.72
C GLU A 52 23.52 -17.45 -6.15
N ALA A 53 22.75 -16.67 -6.90
CA ALA A 53 21.43 -17.08 -7.35
C ALA A 53 21.48 -18.36 -8.20
N ARG A 54 22.49 -18.50 -9.06
CA ARG A 54 22.69 -19.70 -9.91
C ARG A 54 22.99 -20.94 -9.09
N GLU A 55 23.87 -20.82 -8.09
CA GLU A 55 24.24 -21.97 -7.25
C GLU A 55 23.08 -22.38 -6.33
N LEU A 56 22.36 -21.41 -5.78
CA LEU A 56 21.13 -21.67 -5.02
C LEU A 56 20.08 -22.36 -5.89
N ALA A 57 19.90 -21.90 -7.14
CA ALA A 57 18.96 -22.50 -8.08
C ALA A 57 19.34 -23.95 -8.44
N ALA A 58 20.61 -24.20 -8.73
CA ALA A 58 21.12 -25.55 -8.99
C ALA A 58 20.91 -26.48 -7.79
N TRP A 59 21.20 -26.01 -6.57
CA TRP A 59 20.95 -26.76 -5.36
C TRP A 59 19.46 -27.10 -5.18
N LEU A 60 18.56 -26.12 -5.36
CA LEU A 60 17.12 -26.33 -5.26
C LEU A 60 16.61 -27.36 -6.27
N HIS A 61 17.11 -27.30 -7.50
CA HIS A 61 16.78 -28.26 -8.54
C HIS A 61 17.20 -29.69 -8.13
N ASP A 62 18.41 -29.84 -7.57
CA ASP A 62 18.96 -31.14 -7.20
C ASP A 62 18.30 -31.77 -5.96
N ILE A 63 17.90 -30.96 -4.97
CA ILE A 63 17.26 -31.49 -3.76
C ILE A 63 15.77 -31.77 -3.95
N GLY A 64 15.10 -31.00 -4.80
CA GLY A 64 13.64 -30.97 -4.95
C GLY A 64 12.87 -30.48 -3.73
N HIS A 65 11.59 -30.15 -3.92
CA HIS A 65 10.72 -29.63 -2.85
C HIS A 65 10.48 -30.62 -1.69
N GLN A 66 10.53 -31.93 -1.95
CA GLN A 66 10.30 -32.96 -0.94
C GLN A 66 11.34 -32.93 0.19
N LYS A 67 12.61 -32.67 -0.12
CA LYS A 67 13.68 -32.54 0.89
C LYS A 67 13.53 -31.29 1.75
N LEU A 68 12.78 -30.30 1.27
CA LEU A 68 12.38 -29.12 2.04
C LEU A 68 11.13 -29.37 2.89
N ARG A 69 10.58 -30.60 2.91
CA ARG A 69 9.30 -30.95 3.56
C ARG A 69 8.14 -30.09 3.04
N ALA A 70 8.20 -29.74 1.75
CA ALA A 70 7.15 -29.06 1.03
C ALA A 70 6.43 -30.03 0.09
N GLU A 71 5.09 -29.97 0.08
CA GLU A 71 4.22 -30.80 -0.75
C GLU A 71 4.36 -30.48 -2.24
N SER A 72 4.62 -29.21 -2.56
CA SER A 72 4.80 -28.73 -3.93
C SER A 72 5.65 -27.45 -3.94
N TRP A 73 6.05 -26.97 -5.13
CA TRP A 73 6.83 -25.73 -5.26
C TRP A 73 6.08 -24.49 -4.80
N ARG A 74 4.74 -24.50 -4.89
CA ARG A 74 3.87 -23.46 -4.31
C ARG A 74 4.04 -23.27 -2.80
N GLN A 75 4.46 -24.32 -2.09
CA GLN A 75 4.71 -24.27 -0.64
C GLN A 75 6.15 -23.88 -0.30
N VAL A 76 6.93 -23.43 -1.28
CA VAL A 76 8.30 -22.93 -1.12
C VAL A 76 8.32 -21.44 -1.45
N ALA A 77 8.77 -20.61 -0.50
CA ALA A 77 8.96 -19.18 -0.71
C ALA A 77 10.42 -18.77 -0.54
N ILE A 78 10.86 -17.82 -1.37
CA ILE A 78 12.16 -17.15 -1.22
C ILE A 78 11.91 -15.69 -0.85
N LEU A 79 12.40 -15.28 0.32
CA LEU A 79 12.17 -13.97 0.89
C LEU A 79 13.40 -13.08 0.75
N CYS A 80 13.24 -11.96 0.06
CA CYS A 80 14.29 -10.94 -0.06
C CYS A 80 13.86 -9.61 0.59
N PRO A 81 14.79 -8.83 1.16
CA PRO A 81 14.49 -7.49 1.66
C PRO A 81 14.22 -6.47 0.54
N ARG A 82 14.69 -6.71 -0.68
CA ARG A 82 14.57 -5.78 -1.82
C ARG A 82 13.95 -6.44 -3.05
N LYS A 83 13.04 -5.73 -3.72
CA LYS A 83 12.40 -6.15 -4.99
C LYS A 83 13.43 -6.43 -6.10
N ALA A 84 14.46 -5.59 -6.20
CA ALA A 84 15.50 -5.73 -7.24
C ALA A 84 16.25 -7.07 -7.19
N TRP A 85 16.33 -7.70 -6.01
CA TRP A 85 17.04 -8.97 -5.83
C TRP A 85 16.22 -10.18 -6.32
N LEU A 86 14.89 -10.06 -6.33
CA LEU A 86 13.99 -11.11 -6.82
C LEU A 86 14.19 -11.37 -8.32
N ARG A 87 14.46 -10.31 -9.12
CA ARG A 87 14.74 -10.44 -10.56
C ARG A 87 15.95 -11.33 -10.83
N THR A 88 17.01 -11.18 -10.04
CA THR A 88 18.22 -12.01 -10.13
C THR A 88 17.92 -13.48 -9.85
N LEU A 89 17.13 -13.75 -8.81
CA LEU A 89 16.72 -15.11 -8.45
C LEU A 89 15.80 -15.72 -9.51
N ARG A 90 14.82 -14.97 -10.03
CA ARG A 90 13.94 -15.44 -11.11
C ARG A 90 14.77 -15.95 -12.28
N GLY A 91 15.67 -15.12 -12.79
CA GLY A 91 16.51 -15.50 -13.93
C GLY A 91 17.33 -16.77 -13.66
N ALA A 92 17.89 -16.92 -12.46
CA ALA A 92 18.67 -18.10 -12.11
C ALA A 92 17.82 -19.39 -11.99
N LEU A 93 16.66 -19.30 -11.36
CA LEU A 93 15.73 -20.41 -11.17
C LEU A 93 15.10 -20.87 -12.49
N THR A 94 14.69 -19.93 -13.35
CA THR A 94 14.15 -20.25 -14.67
C THR A 94 15.19 -20.93 -15.57
N ASN A 95 16.48 -20.58 -15.45
CA ASN A 95 17.56 -21.21 -16.23
C ASN A 95 17.80 -22.69 -15.86
N VAL A 96 17.30 -23.16 -14.72
CA VAL A 96 17.37 -24.57 -14.29
C VAL A 96 15.99 -25.23 -14.32
N ASP A 97 15.06 -24.68 -15.12
CA ASP A 97 13.70 -25.19 -15.34
C ASP A 97 12.84 -25.27 -14.05
N LEU A 98 13.15 -24.48 -13.01
CA LEU A 98 12.28 -24.37 -11.85
C LEU A 98 11.15 -23.36 -12.12
N PRO A 99 9.88 -23.72 -11.85
CA PRO A 99 8.76 -22.80 -12.01
C PRO A 99 8.82 -21.72 -10.93
N VAL A 100 8.66 -20.46 -11.32
CA VAL A 100 8.77 -19.30 -10.41
C VAL A 100 7.62 -18.33 -10.63
N GLU A 101 7.13 -17.77 -9.53
CA GLU A 101 6.13 -16.71 -9.52
C GLU A 101 6.61 -15.54 -8.68
N VAL A 102 6.61 -14.33 -9.27
CA VAL A 102 7.08 -13.12 -8.58
C VAL A 102 5.90 -12.26 -8.15
N HIS A 103 5.68 -12.17 -6.84
CA HIS A 103 4.58 -11.40 -6.23
C HIS A 103 4.91 -9.92 -6.06
N SER A 104 6.06 -9.45 -6.52
CA SER A 104 6.63 -8.16 -6.12
C SER A 104 7.29 -7.36 -7.25
N GLU A 105 7.14 -7.79 -8.51
CA GLU A 105 7.59 -7.01 -9.67
C GLU A 105 6.47 -6.03 -10.06
N SER A 106 6.66 -4.76 -9.70
CA SER A 106 5.84 -3.61 -10.15
C SER A 106 4.32 -3.78 -9.97
N ASP A 107 3.83 -3.30 -8.83
CA ASP A 107 2.41 -3.41 -8.46
C ASP A 107 1.56 -2.27 -9.05
N ARG A 108 1.96 -1.52 -10.07
CA ARG A 108 1.14 -0.42 -10.58
C ARG A 108 0.35 -0.86 -11.81
N GLU A 109 -0.94 -0.54 -11.85
CA GLU A 109 -1.76 -0.83 -13.04
C GLU A 109 -1.18 -0.18 -14.31
N GLY A 110 -0.63 1.03 -14.21
CA GLY A 110 -0.03 1.72 -15.36
C GLY A 110 1.29 1.11 -15.88
N GLU A 111 1.92 0.23 -15.12
CA GLU A 111 3.14 -0.49 -15.54
C GLU A 111 2.80 -1.85 -16.18
N ASN A 112 1.54 -2.29 -16.10
CA ASN A 112 1.04 -3.51 -16.70
C ASN A 112 0.59 -3.25 -18.16
N PRO A 113 1.17 -3.94 -19.17
CA PRO A 113 0.77 -3.80 -20.57
C PRO A 113 -0.73 -3.97 -20.82
N ALA A 114 -1.42 -4.89 -20.14
CA ALA A 114 -2.85 -5.11 -20.35
C ALA A 114 -3.69 -3.87 -20.01
N TYR A 115 -3.38 -3.21 -18.89
CA TYR A 115 -4.04 -1.99 -18.43
C TYR A 115 -3.56 -0.77 -19.21
N ALA A 116 -2.24 -0.61 -19.38
CA ALA A 116 -1.62 0.54 -20.03
C ALA A 116 -2.01 0.65 -21.50
N TRP A 117 -1.92 -0.45 -22.26
CA TRP A 117 -2.20 -0.44 -23.70
C TRP A 117 -3.68 -0.26 -24.00
N LEU A 118 -4.57 -0.90 -23.22
CA LEU A 118 -6.00 -0.67 -23.38
C LEU A 118 -6.35 0.78 -23.06
N THR A 119 -5.84 1.34 -21.97
CA THR A 119 -6.09 2.73 -21.60
C THR A 119 -5.57 3.72 -22.65
N ALA A 120 -4.39 3.50 -23.20
CA ALA A 120 -3.85 4.33 -24.28
C ALA A 120 -4.74 4.27 -25.54
N LEU A 121 -5.21 3.07 -25.91
CA LEU A 121 -6.16 2.89 -27.01
C LEU A 121 -7.48 3.63 -26.75
N LEU A 122 -8.06 3.51 -25.56
CA LEU A 122 -9.28 4.25 -25.21
C LEU A 122 -9.03 5.77 -25.25
N THR A 123 -7.89 6.23 -24.76
CA THR A 123 -7.52 7.65 -24.72
C THR A 123 -7.48 8.25 -26.12
N ILE A 124 -6.80 7.61 -27.08
CA ILE A 124 -6.76 8.11 -28.47
C ILE A 124 -8.12 7.99 -29.17
N MET A 125 -8.94 7.00 -28.79
CA MET A 125 -10.29 6.85 -29.33
C MET A 125 -11.25 7.89 -28.78
N VAL A 126 -10.96 8.51 -27.63
CA VAL A 126 -11.71 9.64 -27.07
C VAL A 126 -11.20 10.95 -27.64
N ASP A 127 -9.90 11.22 -27.53
CA ASP A 127 -9.22 12.39 -28.10
C ASP A 127 -8.38 12.02 -29.35
N PRO A 128 -8.95 12.15 -30.56
CA PRO A 128 -8.27 11.74 -31.78
C PRO A 128 -7.10 12.67 -32.19
N ASN A 129 -6.93 13.79 -31.49
CA ASN A 129 -5.87 14.77 -31.73
C ASN A 129 -4.75 14.70 -30.67
N ALA A 130 -4.80 13.74 -29.75
CA ALA A 130 -3.79 13.52 -28.72
C ALA A 130 -2.49 12.97 -29.33
N SER A 131 -1.73 13.82 -30.03
CA SER A 131 -0.57 13.39 -30.83
C SER A 131 0.48 12.62 -30.03
N TYR A 132 0.70 12.99 -28.76
CA TYR A 132 1.63 12.28 -27.88
C TYR A 132 1.18 10.84 -27.60
N GLU A 133 -0.08 10.64 -27.23
CA GLU A 133 -0.65 9.30 -26.97
C GLU A 133 -0.74 8.47 -28.24
N VAL A 134 -1.09 9.09 -29.38
CA VAL A 134 -1.09 8.42 -30.69
C VAL A 134 0.31 7.90 -31.02
N VAL A 135 1.37 8.68 -30.78
CA VAL A 135 2.76 8.22 -30.97
C VAL A 135 3.08 7.06 -30.02
N GLY A 136 2.69 7.15 -28.76
CA GLY A 136 2.85 6.08 -27.78
C GLY A 136 2.23 4.75 -28.23
N VAL A 137 0.97 4.79 -28.70
CA VAL A 137 0.26 3.63 -29.25
C VAL A 137 0.98 3.06 -30.48
N LEU A 138 1.41 3.91 -31.41
CA LEU A 138 2.11 3.46 -32.62
C LEU A 138 3.45 2.77 -32.29
N ARG A 139 4.17 3.29 -31.31
CA ARG A 139 5.48 2.78 -30.87
C ARG A 139 5.35 1.49 -30.06
N GLU A 140 4.55 1.53 -28.99
CA GLU A 140 4.46 0.45 -28.01
C GLU A 140 3.57 -0.71 -28.49
N ILE A 141 2.38 -0.40 -29.02
CA ILE A 141 1.40 -1.43 -29.39
C ILE A 141 1.68 -1.95 -30.81
N PHE A 142 1.94 -1.04 -31.75
CA PHE A 142 2.16 -1.42 -33.15
C PHE A 142 3.64 -1.68 -33.50
N GLY A 143 4.57 -1.41 -32.58
CA GLY A 143 6.00 -1.70 -32.78
C GLY A 143 6.64 -0.88 -33.90
N LEU A 144 6.12 0.30 -34.22
CA LEU A 144 6.70 1.16 -35.26
C LEU A 144 7.99 1.79 -34.74
N SER A 145 9.03 1.79 -35.59
CA SER A 145 10.35 2.29 -35.21
C SER A 145 10.35 3.81 -35.01
N ASP A 146 11.18 4.30 -34.09
CA ASP A 146 11.36 5.74 -33.86
C ASP A 146 11.81 6.47 -35.13
N ASP A 147 12.55 5.79 -36.01
CA ASP A 147 12.98 6.28 -37.32
C ASP A 147 11.79 6.46 -38.30
N ASP A 148 10.86 5.50 -38.36
CA ASP A 148 9.64 5.64 -39.18
C ASP A 148 8.73 6.75 -38.66
N LEU A 149 8.58 6.85 -37.32
CA LEU A 149 7.82 7.91 -36.66
C LEU A 149 8.45 9.28 -36.93
N HIS A 150 9.77 9.39 -36.80
CA HIS A 150 10.50 10.62 -37.07
C HIS A 150 10.34 11.07 -38.53
N ARG A 151 10.55 10.17 -39.50
CA ARG A 151 10.37 10.47 -40.93
C ARG A 151 8.96 10.90 -41.27
N PHE A 152 7.96 10.28 -40.64
CA PHE A 152 6.57 10.65 -40.84
C PHE A 152 6.25 12.02 -40.24
N SER A 153 6.79 12.33 -39.04
CA SER A 153 6.51 13.59 -38.36
C SER A 153 6.88 14.82 -39.19
N GLN A 154 8.00 14.78 -39.93
CA GLN A 154 8.57 15.92 -40.66
C GLN A 154 8.63 17.21 -39.81
N ALA A 155 8.87 17.09 -38.50
CA ALA A 155 8.84 18.19 -37.51
C ALA A 155 7.45 18.84 -37.26
N TYR A 156 6.36 18.19 -37.65
CA TYR A 156 4.99 18.60 -37.36
C TYR A 156 4.29 17.59 -36.44
N PRO A 157 4.28 17.83 -35.11
CA PRO A 157 3.68 16.91 -34.14
C PRO A 157 2.20 16.63 -34.39
N THR A 158 1.45 17.60 -34.92
CA THR A 158 0.02 17.52 -35.19
C THR A 158 -0.36 16.52 -36.30
N ARG A 159 0.63 15.96 -37.01
CA ARG A 159 0.38 14.92 -38.03
C ARG A 159 -0.02 13.57 -37.43
N PHE A 160 0.30 13.33 -36.16
CA PHE A 160 -0.15 12.14 -35.44
C PHE A 160 -1.56 12.39 -34.92
N GLN A 161 -2.55 11.96 -35.69
CA GLN A 161 -3.97 12.12 -35.39
C GLN A 161 -4.79 10.99 -36.03
N ILE A 162 -5.96 10.70 -35.46
CA ILE A 162 -6.90 9.69 -35.97
C ILE A 162 -8.31 10.26 -36.21
N ARG A 163 -8.40 11.58 -36.38
CA ARG A 163 -9.62 12.35 -36.68
C ARG A 163 -9.96 12.33 -38.17
N GLU A 164 -8.96 12.44 -39.02
CA GLU A 164 -9.10 12.55 -40.48
C GLU A 164 -8.11 11.66 -41.22
N HIS A 165 -8.39 11.42 -42.50
CA HIS A 165 -7.57 10.54 -43.32
C HIS A 165 -6.14 11.09 -43.47
N THR A 166 -5.16 10.28 -43.11
CA THR A 166 -3.75 10.61 -43.26
C THR A 166 -3.27 10.23 -44.65
N SER A 167 -2.79 11.22 -45.41
CA SER A 167 -2.24 11.00 -46.76
C SER A 167 -0.84 10.39 -46.70
N GLY A 168 -0.57 9.42 -47.58
CA GLY A 168 0.73 8.75 -47.71
C GLY A 168 0.62 7.23 -47.68
N ASN A 169 1.69 6.55 -48.12
CA ASN A 169 1.75 5.07 -48.18
C ASN A 169 2.71 4.47 -47.14
N SER A 170 3.18 5.28 -46.17
CA SER A 170 4.04 4.80 -45.09
C SER A 170 3.28 3.83 -44.17
N VAL A 171 4.03 2.99 -43.45
CA VAL A 171 3.45 2.09 -42.44
C VAL A 171 2.69 2.90 -41.38
N VAL A 172 3.27 4.02 -40.93
CA VAL A 172 2.62 4.96 -39.99
C VAL A 172 1.27 5.46 -40.52
N ALA A 173 1.19 5.95 -41.76
CA ALA A 173 -0.05 6.44 -42.35
C ALA A 173 -1.11 5.34 -42.46
N LYS A 174 -0.70 4.12 -42.83
CA LYS A 174 -1.60 2.96 -42.90
C LYS A 174 -2.17 2.61 -41.52
N THR A 175 -1.35 2.61 -40.48
CA THR A 175 -1.78 2.32 -39.11
C THR A 175 -2.71 3.42 -38.57
N LEU A 176 -2.39 4.70 -38.79
CA LEU A 176 -3.28 5.82 -38.44
C LEU A 176 -4.64 5.72 -39.13
N ASN A 177 -4.65 5.39 -40.43
CA ASN A 177 -5.89 5.19 -41.18
C ASN A 177 -6.68 3.95 -40.71
N ASN A 178 -6.01 2.91 -40.20
CA ASN A 178 -6.70 1.78 -39.57
C ASN A 178 -7.36 2.21 -38.25
N LEU A 179 -6.65 2.94 -37.40
CA LEU A 179 -7.20 3.48 -36.14
C LEU A 179 -8.38 4.43 -36.38
N LEU A 180 -8.31 5.27 -37.42
CA LEU A 180 -9.43 6.10 -37.88
C LEU A 180 -10.67 5.26 -38.24
N ARG A 181 -10.49 4.16 -38.98
CA ARG A 181 -11.61 3.26 -39.35
C ARG A 181 -12.25 2.61 -38.13
N ILE A 182 -11.42 2.16 -37.18
CA ILE A 182 -11.89 1.62 -35.90
C ILE A 182 -12.73 2.66 -35.18
N ARG A 183 -12.20 3.89 -35.04
CA ARG A 183 -12.92 5.01 -34.42
C ARG A 183 -14.27 5.25 -35.10
N GLN A 184 -14.32 5.27 -36.43
CA GLN A 184 -15.58 5.46 -37.17
C GLN A 184 -16.59 4.33 -36.92
N ALA A 185 -16.13 3.08 -36.80
CA ALA A 185 -16.98 1.92 -36.57
C ALA A 185 -17.61 1.88 -35.16
N ILE A 186 -16.91 2.41 -34.15
CA ILE A 186 -17.35 2.33 -32.75
C ILE A 186 -18.29 3.47 -32.31
N VAL A 187 -18.39 4.57 -33.07
CA VAL A 187 -19.17 5.77 -32.67
C VAL A 187 -20.63 5.49 -32.32
N GLN A 188 -21.25 4.48 -32.95
CA GLN A 188 -22.66 4.13 -32.75
C GLN A 188 -22.85 2.82 -31.96
N GLN A 189 -21.78 2.29 -31.36
CA GLN A 189 -21.83 1.03 -30.63
C GLN A 189 -21.98 1.27 -29.12
N PRO A 190 -22.66 0.36 -28.40
CA PRO A 190 -22.59 0.31 -26.93
C PRO A 190 -21.15 0.19 -26.42
N LEU A 191 -20.88 0.67 -25.21
CA LEU A 191 -19.53 0.74 -24.63
C LEU A 191 -18.80 -0.60 -24.70
N PHE A 192 -19.44 -1.68 -24.26
CA PHE A 192 -18.83 -3.01 -24.24
C PHE A 192 -18.50 -3.48 -25.65
N SER A 193 -19.41 -3.29 -26.60
CA SER A 193 -19.19 -3.64 -28.02
C SER A 193 -18.07 -2.82 -28.64
N ALA A 194 -18.04 -1.51 -28.38
CA ALA A 194 -17.00 -0.60 -28.85
C ALA A 194 -15.62 -1.01 -28.36
N VAL A 195 -15.47 -1.33 -27.06
CA VAL A 195 -14.19 -1.78 -26.48
C VAL A 195 -13.77 -3.12 -27.05
N HIS A 196 -14.69 -4.08 -27.17
CA HIS A 196 -14.39 -5.38 -27.80
C HIS A 196 -13.95 -5.22 -29.27
N GLU A 197 -14.58 -4.31 -30.02
CA GLU A 197 -14.20 -4.00 -31.40
C GLU A 197 -12.80 -3.34 -31.48
N ILE A 198 -12.46 -2.45 -30.54
CA ILE A 198 -11.10 -1.90 -30.41
C ILE A 198 -10.09 -3.02 -30.18
N VAL A 199 -10.31 -3.88 -29.18
CA VAL A 199 -9.42 -5.01 -28.84
C VAL A 199 -9.23 -5.93 -30.05
N ARG A 200 -10.32 -6.26 -30.74
CA ARG A 200 -10.32 -7.14 -31.92
C ARG A 200 -9.57 -6.53 -33.09
N CYS A 201 -9.88 -5.29 -33.47
CA CYS A 201 -9.31 -4.65 -34.66
C CYS A 201 -7.87 -4.18 -34.48
N THR A 202 -7.43 -3.97 -33.24
CA THR A 202 -6.01 -3.70 -32.92
C THR A 202 -5.20 -4.96 -32.68
N GLN A 203 -5.85 -6.12 -32.60
CA GLN A 203 -5.25 -7.41 -32.23
C GLN A 203 -4.56 -7.34 -30.87
N LEU A 204 -5.16 -6.62 -29.92
CA LEU A 204 -4.53 -6.33 -28.62
C LEU A 204 -4.22 -7.62 -27.85
N ARG A 205 -5.14 -8.60 -27.86
CA ARG A 205 -4.94 -9.91 -27.21
C ARG A 205 -3.74 -10.65 -27.79
N GLU A 206 -3.62 -10.70 -29.10
CA GLU A 206 -2.51 -11.38 -29.79
C GLU A 206 -1.18 -10.69 -29.52
N ARG A 207 -1.18 -9.36 -29.44
CA ARG A 207 0.02 -8.57 -29.10
C ARG A 207 0.46 -8.79 -27.66
N LEU A 208 -0.46 -8.79 -26.70
CA LEU A 208 -0.14 -9.08 -25.30
C LEU A 208 0.45 -10.49 -25.16
N ARG A 209 -0.08 -11.49 -25.88
CA ARG A 209 0.48 -12.86 -25.92
C ARG A 209 1.85 -12.97 -26.57
N SER A 210 2.28 -11.97 -27.35
CA SER A 210 3.60 -11.96 -27.96
C SER A 210 4.69 -11.40 -27.03
N LEU A 211 4.30 -10.82 -25.89
CA LEU A 211 5.23 -10.37 -24.86
C LEU A 211 5.79 -11.57 -24.08
N PRO A 212 7.03 -11.48 -23.54
CA PRO A 212 7.63 -12.57 -22.77
C PRO A 212 6.79 -12.92 -21.53
N GLU A 213 6.27 -14.16 -21.48
CA GLU A 213 5.47 -14.64 -20.34
C GLU A 213 6.28 -14.64 -19.03
N GLU A 214 7.61 -14.77 -19.12
CA GLU A 214 8.52 -14.76 -17.97
C GLU A 214 8.58 -13.39 -17.28
N GLU A 215 8.32 -12.31 -18.04
CA GLU A 215 8.37 -10.93 -17.55
C GLU A 215 6.99 -10.43 -17.09
N PHE A 216 5.92 -10.79 -17.81
CA PHE A 216 4.60 -10.17 -17.64
C PHE A 216 3.49 -11.12 -17.16
N ALA A 217 3.79 -12.39 -16.87
CA ALA A 217 2.80 -13.39 -16.44
C ALA A 217 1.62 -13.54 -17.43
N ASP A 218 0.41 -13.85 -16.95
CA ASP A 218 -0.76 -14.10 -17.79
C ASP A 218 -1.53 -12.81 -18.12
N LEU A 219 -0.99 -12.02 -19.05
CA LEU A 219 -1.61 -10.80 -19.56
C LEU A 219 -2.99 -11.02 -20.21
N ALA A 220 -3.31 -12.25 -20.65
CA ALA A 220 -4.60 -12.54 -21.26
C ALA A 220 -5.71 -12.56 -20.21
N SER A 221 -5.45 -13.19 -19.07
CA SER A 221 -6.36 -13.17 -17.91
C SER A 221 -6.52 -11.76 -17.35
N GLU A 222 -5.43 -10.99 -17.28
CA GLU A 222 -5.48 -9.60 -16.81
C GLU A 222 -6.27 -8.69 -17.76
N LEU A 223 -6.14 -8.87 -19.08
CA LEU A 223 -6.99 -8.15 -20.03
C LEU A 223 -8.48 -8.51 -19.84
N ASP A 224 -8.79 -9.77 -19.52
CA ASP A 224 -10.16 -10.20 -19.25
C ASP A 224 -10.73 -9.57 -17.97
N GLU A 225 -9.88 -9.34 -16.97
CA GLU A 225 -10.24 -8.58 -15.77
C GLU A 225 -10.60 -7.12 -16.12
N VAL A 226 -9.78 -6.44 -16.93
CA VAL A 226 -10.08 -5.07 -17.37
C VAL A 226 -11.34 -5.01 -18.26
N LEU A 227 -11.59 -6.04 -19.07
CA LEU A 227 -12.83 -6.15 -19.85
C LEU A 227 -14.06 -6.39 -18.96
N SER A 228 -13.91 -7.04 -17.81
CA SER A 228 -14.98 -7.14 -16.80
C SER A 228 -15.35 -5.78 -16.20
N ILE A 229 -14.35 -4.90 -15.97
CA ILE A 229 -14.58 -3.50 -15.56
C ILE A 229 -15.41 -2.77 -16.62
N THR A 230 -15.13 -3.02 -17.90
CA THR A 230 -15.90 -2.46 -19.03
C THR A 230 -17.37 -2.87 -18.99
N ALA A 231 -17.66 -4.15 -18.77
CA ALA A 231 -19.04 -4.64 -18.65
C ALA A 231 -19.78 -3.97 -17.47
N SER A 232 -19.09 -3.83 -16.34
CA SER A 232 -19.62 -3.16 -15.14
C SER A 232 -19.81 -1.65 -15.35
N ALA A 233 -19.00 -1.02 -16.20
CA ALA A 233 -19.15 0.39 -16.58
C ALA A 233 -20.36 0.60 -17.50
N GLU A 234 -20.57 -0.28 -18.48
CA GLU A 234 -21.74 -0.23 -19.37
C GLU A 234 -23.04 -0.42 -18.59
N ALA A 235 -23.09 -1.37 -17.65
CA ALA A 235 -24.24 -1.58 -16.79
C ALA A 235 -24.60 -0.34 -15.94
N ARG A 236 -23.62 0.53 -15.66
CA ARG A 236 -23.80 1.82 -14.96
C ARG A 236 -24.13 2.97 -15.92
N GLY A 237 -24.23 2.73 -17.23
CA GLY A 237 -24.52 3.74 -18.24
C GLY A 237 -23.34 4.68 -18.55
N LEU A 238 -22.10 4.27 -18.23
CA LEU A 238 -20.91 5.07 -18.48
C LEU A 238 -20.53 5.09 -19.97
N SER A 239 -19.88 6.17 -20.40
CA SER A 239 -19.38 6.33 -21.77
C SER A 239 -17.94 5.80 -21.94
N LEU A 240 -17.48 5.72 -23.20
CA LEU A 240 -16.09 5.40 -23.51
C LEU A 240 -15.09 6.39 -22.88
N SER A 241 -15.49 7.66 -22.79
CA SER A 241 -14.69 8.72 -22.15
C SER A 241 -14.58 8.50 -20.65
N ASP A 242 -15.68 8.12 -19.99
CA ASP A 242 -15.70 7.86 -18.55
C ASP A 242 -14.84 6.64 -18.21
N LEU A 243 -14.94 5.57 -19.00
CA LEU A 243 -14.10 4.38 -18.83
C LEU A 243 -12.62 4.71 -19.01
N GLY A 244 -12.25 5.46 -20.06
CA GLY A 244 -10.86 5.89 -20.27
C GLY A 244 -10.32 6.71 -19.10
N GLN A 245 -11.15 7.58 -18.52
CA GLN A 245 -10.78 8.37 -17.34
C GLN A 245 -10.63 7.50 -16.09
N ILE A 246 -11.54 6.53 -15.85
CA ILE A 246 -11.46 5.60 -14.71
C ILE A 246 -10.17 4.79 -14.76
N LEU A 247 -9.84 4.20 -15.92
CA LEU A 247 -8.61 3.43 -16.04
C LEU A 247 -7.39 4.34 -15.82
N ARG A 248 -7.41 5.57 -16.34
CA ARG A 248 -6.30 6.52 -16.18
C ARG A 248 -6.12 6.99 -14.74
N THR A 249 -7.18 7.17 -13.94
CA THR A 249 -7.04 7.52 -12.52
C THR A 249 -6.46 6.38 -11.69
N GLN A 250 -6.66 5.13 -12.12
CA GLN A 250 -6.13 3.95 -11.46
C GLN A 250 -4.69 3.59 -11.86
N PHE A 251 -4.05 4.33 -12.79
CA PHE A 251 -2.66 4.04 -13.23
C PHE A 251 -1.64 3.94 -12.10
N HIS A 252 -1.81 4.75 -11.06
CA HIS A 252 -0.92 4.76 -9.89
C HIS A 252 -1.37 3.82 -8.77
N ALA A 253 -2.54 3.20 -8.91
CA ALA A 253 -3.10 2.28 -7.94
C ALA A 253 -2.24 1.01 -7.86
N THR A 254 -2.16 0.49 -6.65
CA THR A 254 -1.48 -0.79 -6.39
C THR A 254 -2.38 -1.93 -6.86
N ARG A 255 -1.98 -2.62 -7.92
CA ARG A 255 -2.56 -3.86 -8.43
C ARG A 255 -2.51 -4.93 -7.35
N GLU A 256 -3.66 -5.54 -7.09
CA GLU A 256 -3.72 -6.78 -6.31
C GLU A 256 -3.22 -7.92 -7.21
N THR A 257 -2.02 -8.43 -6.93
CA THR A 257 -1.54 -9.64 -7.59
C THR A 257 -2.29 -10.83 -6.99
N HIS A 258 -3.23 -11.40 -7.75
CA HIS A 258 -3.84 -12.66 -7.34
C HIS A 258 -2.79 -13.77 -7.39
N PRO A 259 -2.66 -14.60 -6.34
CA PRO A 259 -1.75 -15.73 -6.37
C PRO A 259 -2.18 -16.66 -7.49
N SER A 260 -1.28 -16.87 -8.46
CA SER A 260 -1.53 -17.77 -9.56
C SER A 260 -1.79 -19.19 -9.03
N GLN A 261 -2.60 -19.97 -9.75
CA GLN A 261 -2.80 -21.38 -9.42
C GLN A 261 -1.59 -22.26 -9.82
N ARG A 262 -0.50 -21.67 -10.33
CA ARG A 262 0.65 -22.43 -10.84
C ARG A 262 1.44 -23.03 -9.68
N ASP A 263 1.90 -24.26 -9.84
CA ASP A 263 2.81 -24.90 -8.88
C ASP A 263 4.23 -24.34 -9.07
N ALA A 264 4.50 -23.19 -8.45
CA ALA A 264 5.71 -22.41 -8.67
C ALA A 264 6.32 -21.90 -7.36
N ILE A 265 7.64 -21.74 -7.31
CA ILE A 265 8.36 -21.13 -6.19
C ILE A 265 7.93 -19.67 -6.06
N GLN A 266 7.59 -19.26 -4.84
CA GLN A 266 7.02 -17.94 -4.56
C GLN A 266 8.16 -16.95 -4.23
N LEU A 267 8.45 -16.01 -5.13
CA LEU A 267 9.39 -14.91 -4.92
C LEU A 267 8.66 -13.69 -4.36
N ILE A 268 8.93 -13.35 -3.10
CA ILE A 268 8.19 -12.29 -2.39
C ILE A 268 9.11 -11.49 -1.48
N THR A 269 8.84 -10.20 -1.33
CA THR A 269 9.57 -9.36 -0.38
C THR A 269 9.17 -9.65 1.07
N ALA A 270 10.10 -9.51 2.02
CA ALA A 270 9.82 -9.70 3.44
C ALA A 270 8.64 -8.85 3.95
N HIS A 271 8.47 -7.62 3.45
CA HIS A 271 7.31 -6.77 3.78
C HIS A 271 5.97 -7.40 3.39
N LYS A 272 5.86 -7.88 2.14
CA LYS A 272 4.63 -8.52 1.63
C LYS A 272 4.36 -9.89 2.25
N ALA A 273 5.38 -10.54 2.79
CA ALA A 273 5.24 -11.84 3.42
C ALA A 273 4.53 -11.80 4.79
N LYS A 274 4.33 -10.60 5.38
CA LYS A 274 3.64 -10.44 6.67
C LYS A 274 2.24 -11.03 6.61
N GLY A 275 1.93 -11.93 7.55
CA GLY A 275 0.63 -12.63 7.62
C GLY A 275 0.49 -13.83 6.68
N SER A 276 1.49 -14.10 5.83
CA SER A 276 1.57 -15.33 5.03
C SER A 276 2.51 -16.35 5.68
N GLU A 277 2.38 -17.61 5.27
CA GLU A 277 3.19 -18.73 5.78
C GLU A 277 3.35 -19.81 4.70
N TRP A 278 4.52 -20.45 4.66
CA TRP A 278 4.88 -21.50 3.68
C TRP A 278 5.52 -22.69 4.38
N GLN A 279 5.41 -23.89 3.79
CA GLN A 279 6.05 -25.08 4.36
C GLN A 279 7.57 -24.95 4.40
N ALA A 280 8.17 -24.36 3.35
CA ALA A 280 9.58 -24.03 3.30
C ALA A 280 9.81 -22.56 2.96
N VAL A 281 10.73 -21.93 3.68
CA VAL A 281 11.16 -20.55 3.43
C VAL A 281 12.67 -20.51 3.28
N ILE A 282 13.14 -19.84 2.23
CA ILE A 282 14.55 -19.66 1.93
C ILE A 282 14.88 -18.17 2.02
N VAL A 283 15.95 -17.84 2.74
CA VAL A 283 16.43 -16.45 2.89
C VAL A 283 17.86 -16.36 2.32
N PRO A 284 18.02 -15.84 1.09
CA PRO A 284 19.30 -15.62 0.44
C PRO A 284 19.84 -14.20 0.65
N PHE A 285 21.04 -13.93 0.13
CA PHE A 285 21.70 -12.62 0.18
C PHE A 285 21.88 -12.07 1.60
N LEU A 286 22.14 -12.94 2.58
CA LEU A 286 22.23 -12.55 3.99
C LEU A 286 23.40 -11.59 4.26
N THR A 287 24.50 -11.73 3.53
CA THR A 287 25.72 -10.93 3.70
C THR A 287 25.80 -9.74 2.74
N ARG A 288 24.90 -9.67 1.77
CA ARG A 288 24.83 -8.59 0.79
C ARG A 288 24.47 -7.26 1.44
N GLU A 289 25.14 -6.19 0.99
CA GLU A 289 24.87 -4.84 1.47
C GLU A 289 23.50 -4.34 0.99
N ILE A 290 22.71 -3.84 1.95
CA ILE A 290 21.46 -3.15 1.68
C ILE A 290 21.76 -1.64 1.65
N HIS A 291 21.69 -1.07 0.45
CA HIS A 291 21.83 0.37 0.27
C HIS A 291 20.47 1.04 0.52
N ASP A 292 20.43 1.96 1.48
CA ASP A 292 19.26 2.80 1.72
C ASP A 292 19.29 4.02 0.81
N THR A 293 18.27 4.14 -0.03
CA THR A 293 18.06 5.36 -0.82
C THR A 293 17.05 6.20 -0.06
N HIS A 294 17.52 7.25 0.60
CA HIS A 294 16.61 8.18 1.26
C HIS A 294 15.82 8.94 0.18
N PRO A 295 14.50 9.16 0.38
CA PRO A 295 13.68 9.87 -0.59
C PRO A 295 14.13 11.33 -0.75
N ALA A 296 13.68 11.96 -1.83
CA ALA A 296 13.83 13.40 -2.03
C ALA A 296 13.19 14.17 -0.87
N TYR A 297 13.82 15.27 -0.47
CA TYR A 297 13.32 16.12 0.63
C TYR A 297 11.95 16.74 0.30
N PRO A 298 11.09 17.00 1.31
CA PRO A 298 11.30 16.77 2.74
C PRO A 298 11.05 15.32 3.18
N TYR A 299 11.81 14.84 4.17
CA TYR A 299 11.73 13.47 4.69
C TYR A 299 11.50 13.45 6.20
N ALA A 300 10.43 12.82 6.66
CA ALA A 300 10.11 12.73 8.09
C ALA A 300 10.66 11.45 8.72
N ILE A 301 11.32 11.57 9.86
CA ILE A 301 11.84 10.47 10.67
C ILE A 301 11.22 10.48 12.06
N ARG A 302 11.05 9.28 12.64
CA ARG A 302 10.62 9.14 14.03
C ARG A 302 11.79 9.51 14.95
N ASN A 303 11.55 10.34 15.96
CA ASN A 303 12.59 10.65 16.94
C ASN A 303 12.87 9.41 17.81
N VAL A 304 14.11 8.89 17.78
CA VAL A 304 14.52 7.69 18.52
C VAL A 304 14.73 8.00 20.02
N ASN A 305 15.09 9.25 20.34
CA ASN A 305 15.47 9.69 21.69
C ASN A 305 14.38 10.47 22.43
N GLY A 306 13.18 10.57 21.86
CA GLY A 306 12.07 11.31 22.48
C GLY A 306 10.77 11.26 21.64
N PRO A 307 9.66 11.77 22.17
CA PRO A 307 8.41 11.84 21.43
C PRO A 307 8.49 12.87 20.29
N GLY A 308 7.90 12.56 19.13
CA GLY A 308 7.79 13.44 17.97
C GLY A 308 8.39 12.88 16.68
N ALA A 309 8.16 13.57 15.57
CA ALA A 309 8.82 13.33 14.28
C ALA A 309 9.74 14.52 13.97
N LYS A 310 10.95 14.24 13.47
CA LYS A 310 11.83 15.26 12.88
C LYS A 310 11.61 15.28 11.39
N ILE A 311 11.57 16.47 10.80
CA ILE A 311 11.47 16.64 9.35
C ILE A 311 12.84 17.10 8.87
N ILE A 312 13.42 16.33 7.97
CA ILE A 312 14.66 16.63 7.28
C ILE A 312 14.28 17.38 6.00
N LEU A 313 14.62 18.67 5.93
CA LEU A 313 14.26 19.54 4.80
C LEU A 313 15.37 19.64 3.76
N ASP A 314 16.63 19.45 4.18
CA ASP A 314 17.79 19.57 3.29
C ASP A 314 18.99 18.68 3.73
N PRO A 315 20.10 18.64 2.96
CA PRO A 315 21.27 17.82 3.27
C PRO A 315 22.01 18.16 4.57
N THR A 316 21.88 19.37 5.12
CA THR A 316 22.51 19.74 6.39
C THR A 316 21.76 19.15 7.59
N ASP A 317 20.42 19.14 7.55
CA ASP A 317 19.57 18.42 8.51
C ASP A 317 19.86 16.91 8.52
N PHE A 318 20.28 16.36 7.37
CA PHE A 318 20.61 14.95 7.22
C PHE A 318 21.84 14.56 8.05
N ASP A 319 22.90 15.39 8.05
CA ASP A 319 24.11 15.10 8.83
C ASP A 319 23.83 15.14 10.34
N GLU A 320 22.92 16.02 10.79
CA GLU A 320 22.46 16.09 12.18
C GLU A 320 21.63 14.87 12.59
N CYS A 321 20.83 14.32 11.67
CA CYS A 321 19.93 13.18 11.92
C CYS A 321 20.54 11.82 11.52
N LYS A 322 21.80 11.79 11.08
CA LYS A 322 22.43 10.62 10.47
C LYS A 322 22.47 9.38 11.35
N GLU A 323 22.75 9.54 12.64
CA GLU A 323 22.78 8.39 13.57
C GLU A 323 21.37 7.89 13.91
N GLU A 324 20.39 8.78 13.98
CA GLU A 324 18.99 8.40 14.19
C GLU A 324 18.44 7.64 12.97
N LEU A 325 18.76 8.10 11.76
CA LEU A 325 18.45 7.38 10.52
C LEU A 325 19.02 5.97 10.50
N LYS A 326 20.32 5.82 10.82
CA LYS A 326 20.95 4.51 10.92
C LYS A 326 20.28 3.60 11.95
N GLN A 327 19.83 4.16 13.08
CA GLN A 327 19.09 3.39 14.09
C GLN A 327 17.72 2.95 13.56
N ILE A 328 16.98 3.83 12.88
CA ILE A 328 15.68 3.49 12.26
C ILE A 328 15.85 2.40 11.21
N ASP A 329 16.83 2.54 10.32
CA ASP A 329 17.11 1.58 9.25
C ASP A 329 17.52 0.23 9.84
N ARG A 330 18.36 0.22 10.89
CA ARG A 330 18.73 -0.98 11.64
C ARG A 330 17.51 -1.68 12.23
N GLN A 331 16.63 -0.94 12.91
CA GLN A 331 15.42 -1.49 13.52
C GLN A 331 14.44 -2.04 12.49
N GLU A 332 14.31 -1.38 11.33
CA GLU A 332 13.50 -1.90 10.23
C GLU A 332 14.09 -3.19 9.66
N MET A 333 15.41 -3.25 9.48
CA MET A 333 16.09 -4.44 9.01
C MET A 333 15.97 -5.63 9.99
N GLU A 334 16.05 -5.37 11.30
CA GLU A 334 15.81 -6.36 12.37
C GLU A 334 14.37 -6.93 12.29
N ARG A 335 13.37 -6.07 12.10
CA ARG A 335 11.97 -6.49 11.91
C ARG A 335 11.78 -7.32 10.65
N LEU A 336 12.39 -6.92 9.54
CA LEU A 336 12.27 -7.65 8.27
C LEU A 336 12.90 -9.03 8.35
N LEU A 337 14.05 -9.13 9.00
CA LEU A 337 14.70 -10.40 9.27
C LEU A 337 13.82 -11.28 10.15
N TYR A 338 13.26 -10.73 11.23
CA TYR A 338 12.30 -11.46 12.08
C TYR A 338 11.09 -11.98 11.29
N VAL A 339 10.47 -11.12 10.47
CA VAL A 339 9.36 -11.53 9.62
C VAL A 339 9.81 -12.67 8.71
N ALA A 340 10.93 -12.53 8.01
CA ALA A 340 11.43 -13.54 7.08
C ALA A 340 11.69 -14.90 7.74
N LEU A 341 12.34 -14.91 8.91
CA LEU A 341 12.69 -16.16 9.60
C LEU A 341 11.48 -16.85 10.25
N THR A 342 10.39 -16.13 10.50
CA THR A 342 9.17 -16.67 11.15
C THR A 342 8.07 -17.05 10.17
N ARG A 343 8.30 -16.99 8.84
CA ARG A 343 7.30 -17.40 7.84
C ARG A 343 7.28 -18.92 7.57
N ALA A 344 8.28 -19.66 8.03
CA ALA A 344 8.43 -21.09 7.75
C ALA A 344 7.59 -21.95 8.70
N LYS A 345 6.82 -22.91 8.15
CA LYS A 345 6.14 -23.93 8.96
C LYS A 345 7.05 -25.11 9.29
N HIS A 346 7.76 -25.65 8.30
CA HIS A 346 8.53 -26.89 8.44
C HIS A 346 10.02 -26.66 8.28
N THR A 347 10.44 -25.92 7.24
CA THR A 347 11.86 -25.78 6.89
C THR A 347 12.24 -24.32 6.65
N LEU A 348 13.23 -23.85 7.40
CA LEU A 348 13.87 -22.56 7.16
C LEU A 348 15.26 -22.81 6.58
N VAL A 349 15.53 -22.31 5.37
CA VAL A 349 16.84 -22.36 4.74
C VAL A 349 17.50 -21.00 4.82
N LEU A 350 18.69 -20.96 5.41
CA LEU A 350 19.57 -19.80 5.42
C LEU A 350 20.69 -20.03 4.41
N ALA A 351 20.72 -19.27 3.33
CA ALA A 351 21.79 -19.36 2.34
C ALA A 351 22.93 -18.41 2.73
N PHE A 352 24.03 -18.97 3.22
CA PHE A 352 25.18 -18.25 3.77
C PHE A 352 26.17 -17.88 2.66
N ASP A 353 25.93 -16.73 2.05
CA ASP A 353 26.63 -16.10 0.93
C ASP A 353 27.96 -15.42 1.29
N ARG A 354 28.62 -15.87 2.37
CA ARG A 354 29.83 -15.21 2.92
C ARG A 354 30.89 -14.95 1.86
N GLN A 355 31.15 -15.87 0.95
CA GLN A 355 32.21 -15.72 -0.05
C GLN A 355 31.91 -14.68 -1.13
N PHE A 356 30.65 -14.27 -1.32
CA PHE A 356 30.25 -13.37 -2.40
C PHE A 356 30.41 -11.89 -2.04
N PHE A 357 30.16 -11.47 -0.80
CA PHE A 357 30.04 -10.03 -0.46
C PHE A 357 31.00 -9.54 0.62
N LEU A 358 32.12 -10.23 0.86
CA LEU A 358 33.16 -9.69 1.75
C LEU A 358 33.77 -8.42 1.17
N ASN A 359 34.06 -7.48 2.06
CA ASN A 359 34.85 -6.31 1.73
C ASN A 359 36.34 -6.68 1.54
N SER A 360 37.15 -5.73 1.07
CA SER A 360 38.61 -5.90 0.89
C SER A 360 39.38 -6.27 2.16
N ARG A 361 38.76 -6.17 3.35
CA ARG A 361 39.32 -6.56 4.65
C ARG A 361 38.79 -7.91 5.15
N GLY A 362 37.99 -8.63 4.36
CA GLY A 362 37.43 -9.92 4.74
C GLY A 362 36.34 -9.84 5.81
N GLN A 363 35.66 -8.70 5.94
CA GLN A 363 34.58 -8.46 6.90
C GLN A 363 33.23 -8.26 6.18
N PHE A 364 32.14 -8.57 6.89
CA PHE A 364 30.78 -8.30 6.43
C PHE A 364 30.49 -6.79 6.44
N HIS A 365 29.61 -6.35 5.54
CA HIS A 365 29.11 -4.98 5.61
C HIS A 365 28.21 -4.79 6.84
N ARG A 366 28.25 -3.61 7.46
CA ARG A 366 27.43 -3.33 8.65
C ARG A 366 25.94 -3.36 8.33
N ASN A 367 25.56 -2.91 7.14
CA ASN A 367 24.19 -2.88 6.64
C ASN A 367 23.81 -4.19 5.89
N SER A 368 24.19 -5.34 6.43
CA SER A 368 23.80 -6.66 5.93
C SER A 368 22.95 -7.38 6.97
N GLN A 369 22.09 -8.32 6.56
CA GLN A 369 21.23 -9.03 7.51
C GLN A 369 22.04 -9.92 8.47
N ILE A 370 23.18 -10.47 8.01
CA ILE A 370 24.03 -11.34 8.83
C ILE A 370 24.71 -10.60 9.99
N SER A 371 24.96 -9.29 9.86
CA SER A 371 25.56 -8.49 10.93
C SER A 371 24.65 -8.42 12.17
N LEU A 372 23.34 -8.59 11.97
CA LEU A 372 22.32 -8.59 13.03
C LEU A 372 22.20 -9.93 13.77
N LEU A 373 22.61 -11.05 13.16
CA LEU A 373 22.41 -12.40 13.71
C LEU A 373 23.41 -12.80 14.83
N ARG A 374 24.15 -11.86 15.43
CA ARG A 374 25.15 -12.10 16.50
C ARG A 374 25.94 -13.41 16.34
N ALA A 375 26.70 -13.52 15.24
CA ALA A 375 27.84 -14.44 15.14
C ALA A 375 29.17 -13.65 15.17
N GLY A 376 29.25 -12.62 16.03
CA GLY A 376 30.46 -11.82 16.26
C GLY A 376 31.37 -12.39 17.34
N GLU A 377 30.85 -13.18 18.28
CA GLU A 377 31.62 -13.83 19.33
C GLU A 377 31.09 -15.25 19.53
N PHE A 378 31.96 -16.24 19.32
CA PHE A 378 31.65 -17.66 19.51
C PHE A 378 31.23 -17.94 20.96
N ALA A 379 29.92 -18.06 21.21
CA ALA A 379 29.41 -18.62 22.47
C ALA A 379 29.31 -20.14 22.34
N GLN A 380 29.98 -20.84 23.27
CA GLN A 380 29.97 -22.30 23.38
C GLN A 380 28.54 -22.83 23.51
N GLU A 381 28.27 -23.94 22.81
CA GLU A 381 27.04 -24.71 22.91
C GLU A 381 26.72 -25.03 24.39
N GLN A 382 25.58 -24.54 24.88
CA GLN A 382 24.98 -25.03 26.12
C GLN A 382 23.64 -25.69 25.78
N GLU A 383 23.57 -26.99 26.06
CA GLU A 383 22.34 -27.78 26.07
C GLU A 383 21.36 -27.20 27.10
N ILE A 384 20.12 -26.93 26.68
CA ILE A 384 19.04 -26.52 27.57
C ILE A 384 18.19 -27.77 27.88
N GLN A 385 18.11 -28.13 29.16
CA GLN A 385 17.18 -29.15 29.67
C GLN A 385 15.78 -28.56 29.88
N PRO A 386 14.70 -29.35 29.73
CA PRO A 386 13.33 -28.86 29.88
C PRO A 386 12.92 -28.86 31.35
N GLU A 387 12.32 -27.75 31.80
CA GLU A 387 11.62 -27.68 33.09
C GLU A 387 10.10 -27.54 32.91
N ALA A 388 9.41 -27.93 33.97
CA ALA A 388 8.13 -28.61 33.98
C ALA A 388 6.88 -27.70 33.89
N ALA A 389 5.79 -28.39 33.52
CA ALA A 389 4.40 -27.96 33.39
C ALA A 389 3.89 -26.90 34.40
N ALA A 390 3.15 -25.93 33.88
CA ALA A 390 2.15 -25.17 34.63
C ALA A 390 0.95 -24.80 33.74
N GLU A 391 -0.16 -25.48 34.04
CA GLU A 391 -1.57 -25.07 34.02
C GLU A 391 -2.26 -24.59 32.73
N ALA A 392 -3.33 -25.35 32.41
CA ALA A 392 -4.23 -25.20 31.29
C ALA A 392 -5.11 -23.95 31.40
N TRP A 393 -5.16 -23.18 30.32
CA TRP A 393 -6.18 -22.15 30.09
C TRP A 393 -7.14 -22.62 29.00
N ILE A 394 -8.42 -22.37 29.23
CA ILE A 394 -9.52 -22.68 28.31
C ILE A 394 -9.57 -21.60 27.23
N GLU A 395 -9.51 -22.02 25.97
CA GLU A 395 -9.76 -21.18 24.80
C GLU A 395 -11.18 -20.61 24.81
N ILE A 396 -11.29 -19.29 24.71
CA ILE A 396 -12.44 -18.64 24.10
C ILE A 396 -11.89 -17.97 22.85
N GLY A 397 -12.10 -18.60 21.70
CA GLY A 397 -11.76 -17.98 20.42
C GLY A 397 -12.67 -16.79 20.12
N PRO A 398 -12.17 -15.80 19.36
CA PRO A 398 -13.05 -14.99 18.54
C PRO A 398 -12.67 -15.05 17.07
N GLU A 399 -13.69 -15.30 16.27
CA GLU A 399 -13.80 -14.96 14.86
C GLU A 399 -13.39 -13.50 14.64
N LEU A 400 -12.33 -13.24 13.87
CA LEU A 400 -12.05 -11.92 13.31
C LEU A 400 -11.69 -12.05 11.83
N ARG A 401 -12.71 -12.34 11.03
CA ARG A 401 -12.77 -11.78 9.67
C ARG A 401 -13.29 -10.35 9.82
N PRO A 402 -12.65 -9.33 9.24
CA PRO A 402 -13.30 -8.02 9.16
C PRO A 402 -14.61 -8.18 8.35
N PRO A 403 -15.73 -7.60 8.80
CA PRO A 403 -16.97 -7.67 8.07
C PRO A 403 -16.83 -6.94 6.73
N ARG A 404 -17.39 -7.56 5.68
CA ARG A 404 -17.56 -6.96 4.36
C ARG A 404 -18.27 -5.61 4.53
N ILE A 405 -17.67 -4.51 4.07
CA ILE A 405 -18.33 -3.21 4.03
C ILE A 405 -19.49 -3.29 3.02
N GLY A 406 -20.70 -3.53 3.53
CA GLY A 406 -21.90 -3.82 2.73
C GLY A 406 -23.01 -2.78 2.83
N ASN A 407 -22.86 -1.71 3.62
CA ASN A 407 -23.96 -0.77 3.86
C ASN A 407 -23.78 0.55 3.06
N PRO A 408 -24.77 0.97 2.24
CA PRO A 408 -24.80 2.29 1.60
C PRO A 408 -24.58 3.48 2.54
N ALA A 409 -24.99 3.38 3.81
CA ALA A 409 -24.76 4.42 4.82
C ALA A 409 -23.27 4.63 5.12
N THR A 410 -22.50 3.56 5.27
CA THR A 410 -21.04 3.61 5.51
C THR A 410 -20.30 4.19 4.30
N ARG A 411 -20.77 3.91 3.07
CA ARG A 411 -20.17 4.48 1.84
C ARG A 411 -20.35 5.99 1.73
N TYR A 412 -21.51 6.51 2.11
CA TYR A 412 -21.76 7.96 2.11
C TYR A 412 -20.92 8.66 3.20
N GLY A 413 -20.81 8.06 4.39
CA GLY A 413 -19.95 8.56 5.45
C GLY A 413 -18.50 8.69 5.00
N ILE A 414 -17.90 7.60 4.48
CA ILE A 414 -16.53 7.60 3.96
C ILE A 414 -16.33 8.71 2.92
N TRP A 415 -17.25 8.83 1.95
CA TRP A 415 -17.18 9.90 0.95
C TRP A 415 -17.23 11.29 1.58
N TRP A 416 -18.07 11.52 2.60
CA TRP A 416 -18.17 12.82 3.28
C TRP A 416 -16.85 13.20 3.96
N HIS A 417 -16.18 12.26 4.63
CA HIS A 417 -14.86 12.49 5.24
C HIS A 417 -13.78 12.80 4.19
N GLU A 418 -13.68 12.00 3.13
CA GLU A 418 -12.74 12.24 2.02
C GLU A 418 -12.97 13.59 1.33
N PHE A 419 -14.24 13.98 1.17
CA PHE A 419 -14.62 15.28 0.66
C PHE A 419 -14.22 16.41 1.63
N ALA A 420 -14.59 16.29 2.91
CA ALA A 420 -14.33 17.31 3.92
C ALA A 420 -12.82 17.58 4.11
N GLN A 421 -11.98 16.55 3.97
CA GLN A 421 -10.52 16.67 3.99
C GLN A 421 -9.98 17.56 2.86
N LYS A 422 -10.59 17.48 1.67
CA LYS A 422 -10.17 18.22 0.47
C LYS A 422 -10.60 19.69 0.48
N ILE A 423 -11.49 20.10 1.39
CA ILE A 423 -11.96 21.48 1.47
C ILE A 423 -10.79 22.37 1.93
N PRO A 424 -10.44 23.43 1.18
CA PRO A 424 -9.43 24.38 1.61
C PRO A 424 -10.04 25.32 2.65
N TRP A 425 -10.19 24.84 3.88
CA TRP A 425 -10.87 25.53 5.00
C TRP A 425 -10.31 26.93 5.33
N HIS A 426 -9.06 27.22 4.94
CA HIS A 426 -8.41 28.52 5.13
C HIS A 426 -8.69 29.53 4.00
N SER A 427 -9.43 29.12 2.95
CA SER A 427 -9.75 29.93 1.77
C SER A 427 -11.16 30.51 1.84
N HIS A 428 -11.47 31.43 0.91
CA HIS A 428 -12.82 31.99 0.76
C HIS A 428 -13.86 30.91 0.44
N ARG A 429 -15.12 31.14 0.85
CA ARG A 429 -16.23 30.19 0.69
C ARG A 429 -16.51 29.80 -0.76
N ASP A 430 -16.22 30.67 -1.73
CA ASP A 430 -16.34 30.34 -3.15
C ASP A 430 -15.41 29.18 -3.55
N VAL A 431 -14.25 29.06 -2.89
CA VAL A 431 -13.29 27.95 -3.09
C VAL A 431 -13.79 26.67 -2.43
N TRP A 432 -14.52 26.76 -1.31
CA TRP A 432 -15.18 25.61 -0.69
C TRP A 432 -16.28 25.07 -1.60
N GLN A 433 -17.07 25.96 -2.20
CA GLN A 433 -18.11 25.61 -3.16
C GLN A 433 -17.53 24.91 -4.39
N ALA A 434 -16.41 25.42 -4.93
CA ALA A 434 -15.69 24.77 -6.03
C ALA A 434 -15.16 23.38 -5.65
N ALA A 435 -14.66 23.21 -4.41
CA ALA A 435 -14.22 21.91 -3.91
C ALA A 435 -15.39 20.92 -3.79
N PHE A 436 -16.56 21.37 -3.34
CA PHE A 436 -17.77 20.54 -3.31
C PHE A 436 -18.21 20.13 -4.72
N GLU A 437 -18.28 21.08 -5.66
CA GLU A 437 -18.67 20.81 -7.05
C GLU A 437 -17.73 19.80 -7.73
N ALA A 438 -16.42 19.89 -7.45
CA ALA A 438 -15.42 18.96 -7.97
C ALA A 438 -15.53 17.52 -7.41
N ASN A 439 -16.14 17.33 -6.24
CA ASN A 439 -16.29 16.01 -5.61
C ASN A 439 -17.74 15.48 -5.66
N LEU A 440 -18.68 16.27 -6.19
CA LEU A 440 -20.10 15.92 -6.25
C LEU A 440 -20.37 14.69 -7.14
N SER A 441 -19.61 14.52 -8.23
CA SER A 441 -19.73 13.37 -9.13
C SER A 441 -19.41 12.03 -8.44
N ASP A 442 -18.56 12.09 -7.42
CA ASP A 442 -18.07 10.91 -6.70
C ASP A 442 -18.98 10.57 -5.50
N SER A 443 -19.97 11.42 -5.21
CA SER A 443 -20.91 11.24 -4.11
C SER A 443 -21.83 10.05 -4.35
N PRO A 444 -21.89 9.06 -3.44
CA PRO A 444 -22.83 7.93 -3.56
C PRO A 444 -24.31 8.35 -3.55
N GLU A 445 -24.62 9.50 -2.95
CA GLU A 445 -25.97 10.08 -2.88
C GLU A 445 -25.97 11.58 -3.22
N PRO A 446 -25.88 11.99 -4.51
CA PRO A 446 -25.70 13.39 -4.90
C PRO A 446 -26.80 14.34 -4.41
N ALA A 447 -28.05 13.88 -4.42
CA ALA A 447 -29.17 14.69 -3.93
C ALA A 447 -29.08 14.97 -2.42
N ARG A 448 -28.56 13.99 -1.66
CA ARG A 448 -28.35 14.09 -0.22
C ARG A 448 -27.18 15.01 0.08
N SER A 449 -26.04 14.81 -0.59
CA SER A 449 -24.85 15.63 -0.38
C SER A 449 -25.08 17.11 -0.73
N ILE A 450 -25.83 17.41 -1.79
CA ILE A 450 -26.22 18.80 -2.10
C ILE A 450 -27.04 19.42 -0.96
N ARG A 451 -27.97 18.67 -0.36
CA ARG A 451 -28.80 19.16 0.74
C ARG A 451 -27.96 19.41 1.99
N GLU A 452 -27.17 18.43 2.40
CA GLU A 452 -26.35 18.50 3.62
C GLU A 452 -25.23 19.54 3.48
N TRP A 453 -24.65 19.70 2.28
CA TRP A 453 -23.72 20.79 1.96
C TRP A 453 -24.35 22.17 2.13
N LYS A 454 -25.58 22.36 1.63
CA LYS A 454 -26.32 23.62 1.82
C LYS A 454 -26.56 23.93 3.30
N LEU A 455 -26.80 22.90 4.12
CA LEU A 455 -26.96 23.06 5.57
C LEU A 455 -25.65 23.49 6.23
N LEU A 456 -24.52 22.88 5.85
CA LEU A 456 -23.20 23.26 6.33
C LEU A 456 -22.83 24.70 5.95
N ILE A 457 -23.03 25.08 4.68
CA ILE A 457 -22.78 26.46 4.21
C ILE A 457 -23.69 27.47 4.93
N LYS A 458 -24.95 27.11 5.18
CA LYS A 458 -25.86 27.93 5.98
C LYS A 458 -25.33 28.09 7.40
N TYR A 459 -24.95 27.00 8.07
CA TYR A 459 -24.41 27.02 9.43
C TYR A 459 -23.15 27.89 9.52
N ALA A 460 -22.19 27.70 8.60
CA ALA A 460 -20.97 28.49 8.52
C ALA A 460 -21.27 29.98 8.26
N SER A 461 -22.34 30.29 7.53
CA SER A 461 -22.77 31.67 7.29
C SER A 461 -23.36 32.36 8.51
N GLU A 462 -24.08 31.61 9.34
CA GLU A 462 -24.64 32.10 10.60
C GLU A 462 -23.58 32.19 11.71
N HIS A 463 -22.49 31.41 11.62
CA HIS A 463 -21.40 31.35 12.62
C HIS A 463 -20.02 31.59 11.98
N PRO A 464 -19.73 32.80 11.46
CA PRO A 464 -18.48 33.09 10.75
C PRO A 464 -17.24 32.89 11.63
N ASP A 465 -17.33 33.21 12.93
CA ASP A 465 -16.22 33.12 13.88
C ASP A 465 -15.81 31.67 14.16
N PHE A 466 -16.72 30.70 13.97
CA PHE A 466 -16.44 29.30 14.20
C PHE A 466 -15.38 28.77 13.23
N PHE A 467 -15.44 29.18 11.96
CA PHE A 467 -14.51 28.75 10.91
C PHE A 467 -13.36 29.75 10.66
N ALA A 468 -13.17 30.75 11.52
CA ALA A 468 -12.15 31.79 11.35
C ALA A 468 -10.76 31.41 11.92
N GLY A 469 -10.67 30.29 12.66
CA GLY A 469 -9.42 29.80 13.26
C GLY A 469 -8.54 28.98 12.30
N ASN A 470 -7.46 28.41 12.84
CA ASN A 470 -6.66 27.43 12.10
C ASN A 470 -7.40 26.09 12.12
N ILE A 471 -7.78 25.59 10.95
CA ILE A 471 -8.62 24.40 10.80
C ILE A 471 -7.78 23.24 10.27
N PHE A 472 -7.75 22.14 11.01
CA PHE A 472 -7.09 20.91 10.62
C PHE A 472 -8.15 19.85 10.37
N ALA A 473 -8.30 19.41 9.13
CA ALA A 473 -9.22 18.35 8.75
C ALA A 473 -8.52 16.98 8.76
N GLU A 474 -9.24 15.94 9.18
CA GLU A 474 -8.73 14.56 9.30
C GLU A 474 -7.38 14.51 10.03
N MET A 475 -7.33 15.10 11.23
CA MET A 475 -6.11 15.23 12.02
C MET A 475 -5.84 13.93 12.79
N PRO A 476 -4.80 13.15 12.43
CA PRO A 476 -4.48 11.93 13.17
C PRO A 476 -3.87 12.28 14.52
N PHE A 477 -4.17 11.48 15.53
CA PHE A 477 -3.51 11.55 16.82
C PHE A 477 -3.14 10.16 17.31
N PHE A 478 -2.04 10.11 18.06
CA PHE A 478 -1.61 8.93 18.79
C PHE A 478 -1.27 9.38 20.21
N TRP A 479 -2.09 8.99 21.17
CA TRP A 479 -2.01 9.47 22.54
C TRP A 479 -1.83 8.32 23.53
N ARG A 480 -0.83 8.45 24.40
CA ARG A 480 -0.57 7.49 25.48
C ARG A 480 -1.54 7.76 26.63
N MET A 481 -2.45 6.82 26.89
CA MET A 481 -3.39 6.87 28.03
C MET A 481 -2.68 6.55 29.35
N ASP A 482 -1.91 5.46 29.37
CA ASP A 482 -1.11 5.00 30.51
C ASP A 482 0.11 4.19 30.01
N GLU A 483 0.81 3.47 30.90
CA GLU A 483 2.01 2.68 30.55
C GLU A 483 1.72 1.49 29.62
N GLN A 484 0.47 1.01 29.57
CA GLN A 484 0.06 -0.18 28.83
C GLN A 484 -0.97 0.10 27.73
N LYS A 485 -1.64 1.27 27.76
CA LYS A 485 -2.71 1.63 26.83
C LYS A 485 -2.36 2.87 26.01
N CYS A 486 -2.62 2.80 24.71
CA CYS A 486 -2.57 3.93 23.80
C CYS A 486 -3.88 4.03 23.01
N LEU A 487 -4.28 5.26 22.71
CA LEU A 487 -5.44 5.58 21.90
C LEU A 487 -4.95 6.20 20.60
N GLU A 488 -5.26 5.55 19.49
CA GLU A 488 -5.08 6.07 18.14
C GLU A 488 -6.44 6.47 17.59
N GLY A 489 -6.49 7.61 16.91
CA GLY A 489 -7.73 8.09 16.31
C GLY A 489 -7.51 9.16 15.26
N LEU A 490 -8.60 9.50 14.59
CA LEU A 490 -8.65 10.52 13.56
C LEU A 490 -9.74 11.50 13.98
N ILE A 491 -9.36 12.77 14.17
CA ILE A 491 -10.29 13.84 14.50
C ILE A 491 -10.69 14.52 13.20
N ASP A 492 -11.97 14.49 12.86
CA ASP A 492 -12.42 14.97 11.55
C ASP A 492 -12.14 16.46 11.34
N VAL A 493 -12.38 17.28 12.36
CA VAL A 493 -11.96 18.68 12.36
C VAL A 493 -11.45 19.09 13.73
N ALA A 494 -10.23 19.63 13.78
CA ALA A 494 -9.69 20.32 14.93
C ALA A 494 -9.48 21.80 14.58
N LEU A 495 -10.14 22.68 15.32
CA LEU A 495 -10.04 24.12 15.17
C LEU A 495 -9.22 24.69 16.33
N PHE A 496 -8.16 25.42 16.00
CA PHE A 496 -7.40 26.17 16.98
C PHE A 496 -7.72 27.66 16.86
N GLN A 497 -8.21 28.25 17.96
CA GLN A 497 -8.48 29.69 18.08
C GLN A 497 -7.28 30.36 18.75
N PRO A 498 -6.46 31.12 18.00
CA PRO A 498 -5.21 31.69 18.53
C PRO A 498 -5.43 32.70 19.65
N ASP A 499 -6.49 33.50 19.56
CA ASP A 499 -6.79 34.58 20.51
C ASP A 499 -7.18 34.05 21.89
N GLU A 500 -7.99 32.98 21.93
CA GLU A 500 -8.44 32.33 23.17
C GLU A 500 -7.47 31.23 23.64
N LYS A 501 -6.47 30.87 22.82
CA LYS A 501 -5.58 29.71 23.00
C LYS A 501 -6.35 28.41 23.29
N LYS A 502 -7.50 28.27 22.66
CA LYS A 502 -8.47 27.20 22.88
C LYS A 502 -8.60 26.33 21.64
N TRP A 503 -8.82 25.03 21.85
CA TRP A 503 -9.16 24.10 20.78
C TRP A 503 -10.65 23.79 20.78
N PHE A 504 -11.20 23.58 19.60
CA PHE A 504 -12.50 22.96 19.40
C PHE A 504 -12.31 21.74 18.50
N ILE A 505 -12.78 20.58 18.92
CA ILE A 505 -12.80 19.37 18.09
C ILE A 505 -14.22 19.05 17.66
N LEU A 506 -14.36 18.61 16.42
CA LEU A 506 -15.62 18.30 15.78
C LEU A 506 -15.50 16.97 15.06
N ASP A 507 -16.55 16.17 15.16
CA ASP A 507 -16.73 14.92 14.41
C ASP A 507 -18.01 14.99 13.56
N TRP A 508 -17.94 14.53 12.31
CA TRP A 508 -19.00 14.54 11.32
C TRP A 508 -19.89 13.31 11.49
N LYS A 509 -21.16 13.52 11.79
CA LYS A 509 -22.13 12.41 11.88
C LYS A 509 -23.07 12.43 10.69
N THR A 510 -22.95 11.38 9.87
CA THR A 510 -23.74 11.16 8.65
C THR A 510 -24.89 10.18 8.87
N ASN A 511 -25.26 9.90 10.12
CA ASN A 511 -26.41 9.07 10.47
C ASN A 511 -27.71 9.72 9.96
N ARG A 512 -28.66 8.91 9.50
CA ARG A 512 -29.98 9.39 9.05
C ARG A 512 -30.89 9.54 10.27
N VAL A 513 -30.72 10.64 10.99
CA VAL A 513 -31.49 10.96 12.20
C VAL A 513 -32.45 12.12 11.96
N GLU A 514 -33.63 12.04 12.56
CA GLU A 514 -34.57 13.17 12.65
C GLU A 514 -34.21 14.09 13.83
N ARG A 515 -34.79 15.30 13.87
CA ARG A 515 -34.41 16.32 14.90
C ARG A 515 -34.72 15.89 16.33
N ASP A 516 -35.70 15.04 16.54
CA ASP A 516 -36.10 14.48 17.83
C ASP A 516 -35.19 13.36 18.33
N GLU A 517 -34.28 12.85 17.48
CA GLU A 517 -33.33 11.78 17.80
C GLU A 517 -31.91 12.31 18.13
N LEU A 518 -31.71 13.64 18.11
CA LEU A 518 -30.40 14.26 18.37
C LEU A 518 -29.84 13.97 19.77
N GLU A 519 -30.71 13.81 20.77
CA GLU A 519 -30.27 13.42 22.12
C GLU A 519 -29.79 11.96 22.18
N SER A 520 -30.37 11.07 21.39
CA SER A 520 -29.88 9.70 21.25
C SER A 520 -28.51 9.67 20.58
N LEU A 521 -28.33 10.47 19.51
CA LEU A 521 -27.04 10.65 18.84
C LEU A 521 -26.00 11.22 19.82
N ARG A 522 -26.36 12.23 20.62
CA ARG A 522 -25.48 12.81 21.65
C ARG A 522 -24.96 11.74 22.61
N VAL A 523 -25.83 10.86 23.09
CA VAL A 523 -25.48 9.79 24.04
C VAL A 523 -24.60 8.72 23.39
N GLU A 524 -24.94 8.30 22.17
CA GLU A 524 -24.23 7.25 21.41
C GLU A 524 -22.76 7.62 21.17
N TYR A 525 -22.50 8.89 20.80
CA TYR A 525 -21.16 9.35 20.44
C TYR A 525 -20.36 9.94 21.60
N ARG A 526 -20.97 10.09 22.77
CA ARG A 526 -20.32 10.67 23.95
C ARG A 526 -19.00 9.96 24.33
N PRO A 527 -18.92 8.61 24.34
CA PRO A 527 -17.67 7.92 24.67
C PRO A 527 -16.50 8.27 23.73
N GLN A 528 -16.75 8.25 22.42
CA GLN A 528 -15.76 8.61 21.40
C GLN A 528 -15.27 10.05 21.59
N ILE A 529 -16.19 10.99 21.76
CA ILE A 529 -15.87 12.42 21.91
C ILE A 529 -15.14 12.69 23.23
N ALA A 530 -15.50 12.01 24.32
CA ALA A 530 -14.79 12.12 25.60
C ALA A 530 -13.34 11.64 25.48
N ALA A 531 -13.10 10.56 24.74
CA ALA A 531 -11.76 10.05 24.48
C ALA A 531 -10.90 11.06 23.67
N TYR A 532 -11.46 11.62 22.59
CA TYR A 532 -10.76 12.61 21.76
C TYR A 532 -10.50 13.91 22.51
N TRP A 533 -11.50 14.41 23.23
CA TRP A 533 -11.39 15.60 24.07
C TRP A 533 -10.25 15.46 25.07
N LYS A 534 -10.18 14.31 25.75
CA LYS A 534 -9.15 14.05 26.74
C LYS A 534 -7.76 13.98 26.10
N ALA A 535 -7.63 13.26 24.99
CA ALA A 535 -6.37 13.13 24.25
C ALA A 535 -5.82 14.48 23.83
N VAL A 536 -6.64 15.31 23.18
CA VAL A 536 -6.23 16.64 22.70
C VAL A 536 -5.91 17.58 23.86
N THR A 537 -6.69 17.53 24.95
CA THR A 537 -6.44 18.34 26.14
C THR A 537 -5.07 18.02 26.73
N GLU A 538 -4.72 16.72 26.83
CA GLU A 538 -3.45 16.31 27.39
C GLU A 538 -2.26 16.52 26.46
N MET A 539 -2.43 16.36 25.14
CA MET A 539 -1.38 16.59 24.16
C MET A 539 -1.05 18.08 24.03
N THR A 540 -2.08 18.92 23.98
CA THR A 540 -1.91 20.37 23.73
C THR A 540 -1.69 21.18 25.00
N LYS A 541 -2.04 20.63 26.17
CA LYS A 541 -2.05 21.31 27.48
C LYS A 541 -2.88 22.61 27.45
N ARG A 542 -3.95 22.63 26.66
CA ARG A 542 -4.84 23.77 26.44
C ARG A 542 -6.30 23.38 26.66
N PRO A 543 -7.19 24.34 26.93
CA PRO A 543 -8.64 24.07 27.02
C PRO A 543 -9.17 23.55 25.68
N VAL A 544 -10.00 22.51 25.73
CA VAL A 544 -10.63 21.90 24.56
C VAL A 544 -12.14 21.86 24.76
N SER A 545 -12.90 22.34 23.77
CA SER A 545 -14.33 22.06 23.63
C SER A 545 -14.56 21.03 22.53
N ALA A 546 -15.62 20.25 22.64
CA ALA A 546 -15.89 19.18 21.68
C ALA A 546 -17.37 19.11 21.31
N GLY A 547 -17.64 18.70 20.07
CA GLY A 547 -18.99 18.54 19.56
C GLY A 547 -19.07 17.56 18.39
N ILE A 548 -20.30 17.21 18.03
CA ILE A 548 -20.62 16.49 16.79
C ILE A 548 -21.46 17.38 15.89
N TYR A 549 -21.24 17.31 14.59
CA TYR A 549 -22.08 17.97 13.60
C TYR A 549 -22.92 16.93 12.86
N SER A 550 -24.24 17.00 13.00
CA SER A 550 -25.13 16.14 12.22
C SER A 550 -25.32 16.72 10.82
N THR A 551 -24.82 16.03 9.80
CA THR A 551 -24.93 16.50 8.41
C THR A 551 -26.37 16.45 7.92
N ALA A 552 -27.17 15.52 8.44
CA ALA A 552 -28.57 15.35 8.10
C ALA A 552 -29.46 16.51 8.57
N THR A 553 -29.27 16.98 9.81
CA THR A 553 -30.06 18.07 10.41
C THR A 553 -29.42 19.45 10.27
N GLY A 554 -28.10 19.50 10.06
CA GLY A 554 -27.30 20.72 9.98
C GLY A 554 -26.98 21.35 11.33
N GLU A 555 -27.14 20.60 12.42
CA GLU A 555 -27.02 21.11 13.79
C GLU A 555 -25.72 20.65 14.47
N LEU A 556 -25.11 21.57 15.23
CA LEU A 556 -23.94 21.32 16.06
C LEU A 556 -24.38 20.98 17.49
N ILE A 557 -24.03 19.79 17.97
CA ILE A 557 -24.27 19.35 19.35
C ILE A 557 -22.96 19.50 20.12
N VAL A 558 -22.92 20.40 21.09
CA VAL A 558 -21.73 20.65 21.93
C VAL A 558 -21.86 19.94 23.27
N TYR A 559 -20.79 19.27 23.69
CA TYR A 559 -20.70 18.59 24.98
C TYR A 559 -20.12 19.51 26.05
N SER A 560 -20.62 19.40 27.29
CA SER A 560 -20.03 20.14 28.41
C SER A 560 -18.76 19.44 28.91
N GLU A 561 -17.83 20.21 29.48
CA GLU A 561 -16.59 19.66 30.02
C GLU A 561 -16.85 18.64 31.14
N ASP A 562 -17.83 18.93 32.02
CA ASP A 562 -18.23 18.03 33.09
C ASP A 562 -18.78 16.70 32.56
N GLU A 563 -19.58 16.73 31.49
CA GLU A 563 -20.15 15.54 30.85
C GLU A 563 -19.04 14.66 30.24
N LEU A 564 -18.10 15.26 29.51
CA LEU A 564 -16.98 14.52 28.91
C LEU A 564 -16.01 13.98 29.96
N ALA A 565 -15.76 14.73 31.04
CA ALA A 565 -14.89 14.28 32.13
C ALA A 565 -15.49 13.07 32.87
N GLN A 566 -16.80 13.08 33.13
CA GLN A 566 -17.51 11.95 33.75
C GLN A 566 -17.50 10.73 32.83
N GLU A 567 -17.77 10.91 31.54
CA GLU A 567 -17.75 9.83 30.57
C GLU A 567 -16.35 9.23 30.41
N TRP A 568 -15.31 10.08 30.33
CA TRP A 568 -13.92 9.64 30.28
C TRP A 568 -13.54 8.82 31.53
N ALA A 569 -13.97 9.27 32.71
CA ALA A 569 -13.70 8.57 33.95
C ALA A 569 -14.30 7.16 33.99
N ARG A 570 -15.47 6.97 33.34
CA ARG A 570 -16.11 5.67 33.15
C ARG A 570 -15.30 4.81 32.19
N ILE A 571 -15.09 5.27 30.96
CA ILE A 571 -14.53 4.43 29.89
C ILE A 571 -13.06 4.09 30.11
N ARG A 572 -12.25 4.97 30.72
CA ARG A 572 -10.82 4.67 30.98
C ARG A 572 -10.60 3.45 31.89
N THR A 573 -11.60 3.08 32.68
CA THR A 573 -11.54 1.93 33.60
C THR A 573 -11.94 0.62 32.94
N LEU A 574 -12.44 0.65 31.70
CA LEU A 574 -12.85 -0.54 30.97
C LEU A 574 -11.64 -1.39 30.53
N PRO A 575 -11.82 -2.72 30.43
CA PRO A 575 -10.93 -3.60 29.67
C PRO A 575 -10.74 -3.12 28.23
N LEU A 576 -9.64 -3.53 27.58
CA LEU A 576 -9.29 -3.05 26.23
C LEU A 576 -10.36 -3.38 25.18
N ASP A 577 -10.93 -4.58 25.24
CA ASP A 577 -11.96 -5.02 24.29
C ASP A 577 -13.24 -4.19 24.43
N ASP A 578 -13.67 -3.94 25.66
CA ASP A 578 -14.87 -3.14 25.97
C ASP A 578 -14.68 -1.64 25.65
N LEU A 579 -13.46 -1.12 25.88
CA LEU A 579 -13.09 0.25 25.51
C LEU A 579 -13.12 0.42 23.98
N GLY A 580 -12.63 -0.58 23.25
CA GLY A 580 -12.70 -0.63 21.79
C GLY A 580 -14.14 -0.60 21.31
N SER A 581 -15.01 -1.48 21.81
CA SER A 581 -16.42 -1.50 21.40
C SER A 581 -17.14 -0.19 21.70
N GLU A 582 -16.94 0.43 22.86
CA GLU A 582 -17.65 1.68 23.18
C GLU A 582 -17.16 2.90 22.38
N ILE A 583 -15.93 2.88 21.86
CA ILE A 583 -15.38 3.94 21.01
C ILE A 583 -15.63 3.66 19.52
N VAL A 584 -15.72 2.39 19.12
CA VAL A 584 -15.82 1.93 17.71
C VAL A 584 -17.27 1.65 17.28
N ASP A 585 -18.15 1.16 18.16
CA ASP A 585 -19.58 0.92 17.83
C ASP A 585 -20.34 2.20 17.50
N SER A 586 -19.72 3.36 17.68
CA SER A 586 -20.26 4.62 17.20
C SER A 586 -19.99 4.86 15.70
N ARG A 587 -19.05 4.18 15.02
CA ARG A 587 -18.70 4.50 13.61
C ARG A 587 -19.66 3.98 12.54
#